data_AF-A0A4Q1EWF8-F1
#
_entry.id   AF-A0A4Q1EWF8-F1
#
_cell.length_a   1.000
_cell.length_b   1.000
_cell.length_c   1.000
_cell.angle_alpha   90.00
_cell.angle_beta   90.00
_cell.angle_gamma   90.00
#
_symmetry.space_group_name_H-M   'P 1'
#
loop_
_entity.id
_entity.type
_entity.pdbx_description
1 polymer ?
#
loop_
_entity_poly.entity_id
_entity_poly.type
_entity_poly.pdbx_seq_one_letter_code
_entity_poly.pdbx_strand_id
1 'polypeptide(L)'
;MNNTIVLSKDFAPHESAVVDLRSCGLVNPLRALSFQNKTGQSAKFLWQGDVIYHQDKSGYFKEINNDLGIKVNHYEGFITVTNGGGEQYLEGKLKL
;
A
#
# COMPACT_ATOMS: atom_id res chain seq x y z
N MET A 1 18.43 -3.70 -2.06
CA MET A 1 17.00 -3.89 -2.42
C MET A 1 16.33 -2.54 -2.28
N ASN A 2 15.71 -2.03 -3.35
CA ASN A 2 15.19 -0.66 -3.37
C ASN A 2 13.74 -0.65 -2.87
N ASN A 3 13.50 0.01 -1.75
CA ASN A 3 12.16 0.30 -1.24
C ASN A 3 11.88 1.78 -1.47
N THR A 4 10.72 2.10 -2.06
CA THR A 4 10.28 3.49 -2.23
C THR A 4 9.29 3.83 -1.13
N ILE A 5 9.54 4.92 -0.40
CA ILE A 5 8.55 5.46 0.54
C ILE A 5 7.45 6.11 -0.29
N VAL A 6 6.22 5.68 -0.07
CA VAL A 6 5.04 6.15 -0.83
C VAL A 6 4.05 6.94 0.04
N LEU A 7 4.20 6.86 1.36
CA LEU A 7 3.34 7.53 2.33
C LEU A 7 4.10 7.69 3.64
N SER A 8 3.97 8.86 4.29
CA SER A 8 4.54 9.11 5.62
C SER A 8 3.78 10.26 6.28
N LYS A 9 2.76 9.96 7.09
CA LYS A 9 1.96 10.97 7.80
C LYS A 9 1.15 10.38 8.95
N ASP A 10 0.62 11.25 9.81
CA ASP A 10 -0.41 10.90 10.79
C ASP A 10 -1.80 10.86 10.12
N PHE A 11 -2.62 9.87 10.50
CA PHE A 11 -3.97 9.65 10.00
C PHE A 11 -4.99 9.77 11.13
N ALA A 12 -6.07 10.51 10.88
CA ALA A 12 -7.27 10.44 11.70
C ALA A 12 -8.01 9.10 11.49
N PRO A 13 -8.92 8.70 12.40
CA PRO A 13 -9.79 7.54 12.19
C PRO A 13 -10.51 7.59 10.84
N HIS A 14 -10.46 6.50 10.09
CA HIS A 14 -11.09 6.34 8.76
C HIS A 14 -10.62 7.32 7.67
N GLU A 15 -9.59 8.13 7.93
CA GLU A 15 -9.00 8.99 6.92
C GLU A 15 -8.39 8.14 5.79
N SER A 16 -8.49 8.64 4.55
CA SER A 16 -7.90 7.99 3.38
C SER A 16 -6.88 8.90 2.70
N ALA A 17 -5.80 8.30 2.20
CA ALA A 17 -4.83 8.97 1.34
C ALA A 17 -4.74 8.25 0.00
N VAL A 18 -4.57 9.02 -1.07
CA VAL A 18 -4.33 8.52 -2.42
C VAL A 18 -2.86 8.69 -2.76
N VAL A 19 -2.27 7.64 -3.32
CA VAL A 19 -0.85 7.60 -3.72
C VAL A 19 -0.77 7.24 -5.19
N ASP A 20 -0.06 8.05 -5.99
CA ASP A 20 0.21 7.76 -7.41
C ASP A 20 1.50 6.94 -7.56
N LEU A 21 1.36 5.64 -7.82
CA LEU A 21 2.50 4.73 -8.02
C LEU A 21 3.26 5.02 -9.33
N ARG A 22 2.60 5.59 -10.34
CA ARG A 22 3.20 5.86 -11.65
C ARG A 22 4.20 7.01 -11.56
N SER A 23 3.87 8.02 -10.74
CA SER A 23 4.77 9.15 -10.43
C SER A 23 6.06 8.70 -9.73
N CYS A 24 6.04 7.55 -9.05
CA CYS A 24 7.22 6.94 -8.46
C CYS A 24 8.10 6.19 -9.48
N GLY A 25 7.79 6.27 -10.78
CA GLY A 25 8.52 5.56 -11.85
C GLY A 25 8.23 4.06 -11.88
N LEU A 26 7.18 3.60 -11.22
CA LEU A 26 6.88 2.19 -11.02
C LEU A 26 5.94 1.71 -12.13
N VAL A 27 6.53 1.25 -13.24
CA VAL A 27 5.74 0.71 -14.36
C VAL A 27 5.57 -0.81 -14.26
N ASN A 28 6.54 -1.53 -13.68
CA ASN A 28 6.43 -2.92 -13.18
C ASN A 28 7.81 -3.44 -12.72
N PRO A 29 7.93 -4.44 -11.82
CA PRO A 29 6.87 -5.17 -11.12
C PRO A 29 6.67 -4.73 -9.66
N LEU A 30 5.41 -4.43 -9.29
CA LEU A 30 5.02 -4.29 -7.88
C LEU A 30 5.15 -5.65 -7.18
N ARG A 31 5.78 -5.72 -6.01
CA ARG A 31 5.86 -6.99 -5.24
C ARG A 31 5.13 -6.95 -3.93
N ALA A 32 5.43 -5.96 -3.10
CA ALA A 32 4.89 -5.91 -1.75
C ALA A 32 4.75 -4.47 -1.28
N LEU A 33 3.65 -4.19 -0.59
CA LEU A 33 3.43 -2.95 0.12
C LEU A 33 3.50 -3.25 1.62
N SER A 34 4.21 -2.43 2.38
CA SER A 34 4.37 -2.61 3.82
C SER A 34 4.19 -1.29 4.53
N PHE A 35 3.45 -1.33 5.63
CA PHE A 35 3.21 -0.18 6.49
C PHE A 35 3.70 -0.50 7.88
N GLN A 36 4.16 0.55 8.56
CA GLN A 36 4.55 0.51 9.96
C GLN A 36 4.07 1.78 10.66
N ASN A 37 3.72 1.65 11.93
CA ASN A 37 3.46 2.79 12.80
C ASN A 37 4.60 2.98 13.82
N LYS A 38 4.47 4.00 14.67
CA LYS A 38 5.47 4.33 15.71
C LYS A 38 5.54 3.30 16.84
N THR A 39 4.53 2.44 17.00
CA THR A 39 4.47 1.42 18.07
C THR A 39 5.04 0.07 17.65
N GLY A 40 5.52 -0.05 16.41
CA GLY A 40 6.11 -1.28 15.87
C GLY A 40 5.10 -2.27 15.29
N GLN A 41 3.81 -1.92 15.25
CA GLN A 41 2.80 -2.70 14.52
C GLN A 41 3.00 -2.54 13.02
N SER A 42 2.59 -3.55 12.25
CA SER A 42 2.79 -3.56 10.80
C SER A 42 1.59 -4.11 10.04
N ALA A 43 1.50 -3.71 8.77
CA ALA A 43 0.61 -4.35 7.80
C ALA A 43 1.38 -4.60 6.51
N LYS A 44 1.20 -5.78 5.92
CA LYS A 44 1.87 -6.19 4.70
C LYS A 44 0.88 -6.74 3.72
N PHE A 45 1.03 -6.30 2.47
CA PHE A 45 0.23 -6.72 1.35
C PHE A 45 1.14 -7.17 0.22
N LEU A 46 0.82 -8.28 -0.43
CA LEU A 46 1.51 -8.75 -1.62
C LEU A 46 0.71 -8.41 -2.86
N TRP A 47 1.41 -7.95 -3.89
CA TRP A 47 0.79 -7.72 -5.18
C TRP A 47 0.36 -9.05 -5.80
N GLN A 48 -0.92 -9.14 -6.15
CA GLN A 48 -1.48 -10.23 -6.93
C GLN A 48 -1.91 -9.63 -8.27
N GLY A 49 -1.01 -9.70 -9.24
CA GLY A 49 -1.31 -9.30 -10.62
C GLY A 49 -2.34 -10.23 -11.25
N ASP A 50 -3.17 -9.69 -12.14
CA ASP A 50 -4.07 -10.48 -12.95
C ASP A 50 -3.26 -11.23 -14.02
N VAL A 51 -3.11 -12.53 -13.82
CA VAL A 51 -2.36 -13.42 -14.73
C VAL A 51 -3.18 -13.76 -15.97
N ILE A 52 -4.52 -13.59 -15.94
CA ILE A 52 -5.42 -14.05 -16.99
C ILE A 52 -5.36 -13.12 -18.20
N TYR A 53 -5.24 -11.80 -17.98
CA TYR A 53 -5.27 -10.81 -19.07
C TYR A 53 -3.90 -10.24 -19.43
N HIS A 54 -2.80 -10.70 -18.81
CA HIS A 54 -1.44 -10.13 -18.97
C HIS A 54 -1.42 -8.59 -18.82
N GLN A 55 -2.38 -8.05 -18.07
CA GLN A 55 -2.47 -6.64 -17.78
C GLN A 55 -1.82 -6.43 -16.43
N ASP A 56 -0.52 -6.16 -16.47
CA ASP A 56 0.32 -5.79 -15.32
C ASP A 56 -0.25 -4.61 -14.49
N LYS A 57 -1.20 -3.87 -15.08
CA LYS A 57 -1.92 -2.75 -14.47
C LYS A 57 -3.22 -3.16 -13.76
N SER A 58 -3.63 -4.41 -13.89
CA SER A 58 -4.81 -4.99 -13.24
C SER A 58 -4.36 -6.00 -12.20
N GLY A 59 -4.88 -5.85 -11.00
CA GLY A 59 -4.44 -6.61 -9.84
C GLY A 59 -4.82 -5.92 -8.56
N TYR A 60 -4.54 -6.59 -7.45
CA TYR A 60 -4.85 -6.08 -6.12
C TYR A 60 -3.76 -6.46 -5.13
N PHE A 61 -3.72 -5.71 -4.03
CA PHE A 61 -2.86 -6.01 -2.90
C PHE A 61 -3.57 -6.99 -1.97
N LYS A 62 -3.13 -8.25 -1.97
CA LYS A 62 -3.62 -9.28 -1.05
C LYS A 62 -2.99 -9.06 0.32
N GLU A 63 -3.83 -8.91 1.34
CA GLU A 63 -3.40 -8.82 2.73
C GLU A 63 -2.70 -10.11 3.20
N ILE A 64 -1.56 -9.96 3.86
CA ILE A 64 -0.80 -11.05 4.50
C ILE A 64 -0.88 -10.94 6.02
N ASN A 65 -0.69 -9.73 6.55
CA ASN A 65 -0.96 -9.37 7.93
C ASN A 65 -1.41 -7.91 7.99
N ASN A 66 -2.15 -7.55 9.04
CA ASN A 66 -2.68 -6.21 9.18
C ASN A 66 -2.99 -5.87 10.63
N ASP A 67 -1.94 -5.72 11.42
CA ASP A 67 -2.05 -5.35 12.84
C ASP A 67 -2.46 -3.88 13.02
N LEU A 68 -2.44 -3.11 11.92
CA LEU A 68 -2.78 -1.69 11.85
C LEU A 68 -4.26 -1.43 11.52
N GLY A 69 -5.00 -2.44 11.06
CA GLY A 69 -6.39 -2.32 10.65
C GLY A 69 -6.63 -1.40 9.44
N ILE A 70 -5.64 -1.25 8.56
CA ILE A 70 -5.73 -0.37 7.38
C ILE A 70 -6.29 -1.12 6.17
N LYS A 71 -6.89 -0.40 5.22
CA LYS A 71 -7.34 -0.99 3.96
C LYS A 71 -6.54 -0.43 2.80
N VAL A 72 -6.17 -1.27 1.85
CA VAL A 72 -5.46 -0.87 0.63
C VAL A 72 -6.27 -1.30 -0.58
N ASN A 73 -6.68 -0.33 -1.39
CA ASN A 73 -7.30 -0.58 -2.69
C ASN A 73 -6.36 -0.10 -3.79
N HIS A 74 -6.36 -0.80 -4.92
CA HIS A 74 -5.59 -0.42 -6.10
C HIS A 74 -6.53 -0.10 -7.26
N TYR A 75 -6.24 0.98 -7.98
CA TYR A 75 -6.96 1.39 -9.18
C TYR A 75 -5.99 2.04 -10.17
N GLU A 76 -5.76 1.40 -11.32
CA GLU A 76 -5.02 1.95 -12.48
C GLU A 76 -3.69 2.67 -12.15
N GLY A 77 -2.85 2.10 -11.28
CA GLY A 77 -1.57 2.67 -10.89
C GLY A 77 -1.64 3.68 -9.75
N PHE A 78 -2.81 3.82 -9.12
CA PHE A 78 -2.98 4.47 -7.84
C PHE A 78 -3.31 3.45 -6.76
N ILE A 79 -2.98 3.79 -5.52
CA ILE A 79 -3.56 3.11 -4.36
C ILE A 79 -4.28 4.11 -3.47
N THR A 80 -5.33 3.62 -2.82
CA THR A 80 -5.97 4.30 -1.70
C THR A 80 -5.64 3.53 -0.44
N VAL A 81 -5.08 4.23 0.54
CA VAL A 81 -4.80 3.70 1.88
C VAL A 81 -5.79 4.34 2.83
N THR A 82 -6.65 3.54 3.45
CA THR A 82 -7.65 3.99 4.43
C THR A 82 -7.25 3.51 5.81
N ASN A 83 -7.18 4.44 6.76
CA ASN A 83 -6.88 4.13 8.15
C ASN A 83 -8.02 3.35 8.82
N GLY A 84 -7.67 2.58 9.85
CA GLY A 84 -8.61 1.94 10.75
C GLY A 84 -9.35 2.94 11.67
N GLY A 85 -9.89 2.43 12.77
CA GLY A 85 -10.76 3.20 13.68
C GLY A 85 -10.05 4.12 14.68
N GLY A 86 -8.71 4.10 14.75
CA GLY A 86 -7.92 4.93 15.70
C GLY A 86 -6.95 5.85 14.97
N GLU A 87 -6.60 6.98 15.59
CA GLU A 87 -5.54 7.87 15.10
C GLU A 87 -4.19 7.14 15.15
N GLN A 88 -3.42 7.21 14.06
CA GLN A 88 -2.08 6.61 14.03
C GLN A 88 -1.18 7.21 12.95
N TYR A 89 0.12 7.19 13.21
CA TYR A 89 1.14 7.45 12.20
C TYR A 89 1.33 6.24 11.29
N LEU A 90 1.41 6.46 9.97
CA LEU A 90 1.67 5.43 8.98
C LEU A 90 2.84 5.84 8.07
N GLU A 91 3.86 4.98 8.01
CA GLU A 91 4.90 5.01 6.98
C GLU A 91 4.72 3.81 6.04
N GLY A 92 4.38 4.08 4.78
CA GLY A 92 4.18 3.10 3.72
C GLY A 92 5.40 2.98 2.81
N LYS A 93 5.84 1.76 2.57
CA LYS A 93 6.97 1.40 1.70
C LYS A 93 6.54 0.39 0.66
N LEU A 94 6.89 0.65 -0.59
CA LEU A 94 6.65 -0.23 -1.72
C LEU A 94 7.95 -0.91 -2.14
N LYS A 95 7.92 -2.23 -2.22
CA LYS A 95 9.01 -3.08 -2.69
C LYS A 95 8.76 -3.53 -4.13
N LEU A 96 9.80 -3.39 -4.94
CA LEU A 96 9.90 -3.80 -6.35
C LEU A 96 10.60 -5.15 -6.53
#